data_AF-A0A1L9B5B1-F1
#
_entry.id   AF-A0A1L9B5B1-F1
#
_cell.length_a   1.000
_cell.length_b   1.000
_cell.length_c   1.000
_cell.angle_alpha   90.00
_cell.angle_beta   90.00
_cell.angle_gamma   90.00
#
_symmetry.space_group_name_H-M   'P 1'
#
loop_
_entity.id
_entity.type
_entity.pdbx_description
1 polymer ?
#
loop_
_entity_poly.entity_id
_entity_poly.type
_entity_poly.pdbx_seq_one_letter_code
_entity_poly.pdbx_strand_id
1 'polypeptide(L)'
;MSLDVDRVVGAIRKAQDALGASSELAEALLPALNVSYVLLDGHGQNFEDYLAAFTGISLPSLGSFSSREEFDAWLKTHSEPPPSGSLRIARERYTLGYSRASGEPLLLLLPRIEDLWRPGGEEGRERLWRALDEAHSALSSSPDDLEGLHSAALALHFIREAGCTRDFARFLAHLDEPLPLLCSFATREEAESWLRKHPRPPHGASVQVGGEMLTVGYQRERDQRLLVCFPKNEE
;
A
#
# COMPACT_ATOMS: atom_id res chain seq x y z
N MET A 1 0.54 6.64 -13.58
CA MET A 1 -0.48 7.54 -13.00
C MET A 1 -0.08 7.70 -11.55
N SER A 2 0.38 8.89 -11.15
CA SER A 2 0.74 9.12 -9.74
C SER A 2 -0.57 9.10 -8.95
N LEU A 3 -0.59 8.38 -7.83
CA LEU A 3 -1.68 8.50 -6.86
C LEU A 3 -1.76 9.99 -6.45
N ASP A 4 -2.89 10.63 -6.71
CA ASP A 4 -3.14 11.99 -6.23
C ASP A 4 -3.61 11.89 -4.78
N VAL A 5 -2.66 11.92 -3.86
CA VAL A 5 -2.91 11.82 -2.41
C VAL A 5 -3.84 12.95 -1.95
N ASP A 6 -3.69 14.15 -2.51
CA ASP A 6 -4.53 15.30 -2.16
C ASP A 6 -5.98 15.08 -2.58
N ARG A 7 -6.21 14.45 -3.73
CA ARG A 7 -7.55 14.06 -4.17
C ARG A 7 -8.18 13.02 -3.25
N VAL A 8 -7.43 11.98 -2.85
CA VAL A 8 -7.91 10.95 -1.92
C VAL A 8 -8.26 11.56 -0.56
N VAL A 9 -7.35 12.38 -0.01
CA VAL A 9 -7.54 13.08 1.26
C VAL A 9 -8.73 14.04 1.19
N GLY A 10 -8.86 14.80 0.10
CA GLY A 10 -9.95 15.73 -0.13
C GLY A 10 -11.32 15.03 -0.17
N ALA A 11 -11.42 13.91 -0.88
CA ALA A 11 -12.64 13.11 -0.94
C ALA A 11 -13.06 12.57 0.43
N ILE A 12 -12.11 12.02 1.21
CA ILE A 12 -12.41 11.50 2.54
C ILE A 12 -12.81 12.62 3.50
N ARG A 13 -12.17 13.80 3.44
CA ARG A 13 -12.56 14.96 4.25
C ARG A 13 -13.98 15.43 3.93
N LYS A 14 -14.33 15.55 2.65
CA LYS A 14 -15.70 15.87 2.23
C LYS A 14 -16.72 14.83 2.70
N ALA A 15 -16.36 13.55 2.69
CA ALA A 15 -17.19 12.49 3.27
C ALA A 15 -17.38 12.68 4.78
N GLN A 16 -16.32 13.00 5.53
CA GLN A 16 -16.42 13.29 6.97
C GLN A 16 -17.31 14.49 7.26
N ASP A 17 -17.19 15.56 6.46
CA ASP A 17 -18.05 16.75 6.58
C ASP A 17 -19.53 16.40 6.31
N ALA A 18 -19.80 15.57 5.29
CA ALA A 18 -21.15 15.13 4.94
C ALA A 18 -21.77 14.20 6.00
N LEU A 19 -20.97 13.35 6.63
CA LEU A 19 -21.38 12.49 7.76
C LEU A 19 -21.43 13.24 9.10
N GLY A 20 -20.94 14.48 9.14
CA GLY A 20 -20.80 15.31 10.34
C GLY A 20 -19.60 14.92 11.20
N ALA A 21 -18.70 15.88 11.49
CA ALA A 21 -17.42 15.67 12.17
C ALA A 21 -17.47 15.08 13.60
N SER A 22 -18.66 14.96 14.20
CA SER A 22 -18.87 14.34 15.53
C SER A 22 -19.59 13.00 15.46
N SER A 23 -19.86 12.47 14.25
CA SER A 23 -20.48 11.16 14.10
C SER A 23 -19.45 10.05 14.24
N GLU A 24 -19.88 8.96 14.85
CA GLU A 24 -19.13 7.72 15.01
C GLU A 24 -18.55 7.20 13.67
N LEU A 25 -19.24 7.46 12.56
CA LEU A 25 -18.84 7.05 11.22
C LEU A 25 -17.82 8.00 10.59
N ALA A 26 -17.92 9.32 10.82
CA ALA A 26 -16.90 10.27 10.36
C ALA A 26 -15.54 10.02 11.02
N GLU A 27 -15.53 9.68 12.31
CA GLU A 27 -14.30 9.25 13.01
C GLU A 27 -13.73 7.95 12.41
N ALA A 28 -14.60 7.04 11.98
CA ALA A 28 -14.18 5.79 11.38
C ALA A 28 -13.47 5.96 10.02
N LEU A 29 -13.55 7.13 9.38
CA LEU A 29 -12.81 7.46 8.15
C LEU A 29 -11.39 7.99 8.39
N LEU A 30 -11.03 8.36 9.62
CA LEU A 30 -9.69 8.83 9.95
C LEU A 30 -8.57 7.84 9.56
N PRO A 31 -8.73 6.52 9.75
CA PRO A 31 -7.81 5.54 9.20
C PRO A 31 -7.59 5.68 7.69
N ALA A 32 -8.65 5.91 6.91
CA ALA A 32 -8.56 6.01 5.45
C ALA A 32 -7.69 7.21 5.00
N LEU A 33 -7.78 8.35 5.70
CA LEU A 33 -6.90 9.52 5.47
C LEU A 33 -5.42 9.17 5.67
N ASN A 34 -5.19 8.34 6.68
CA ASN A 34 -3.89 7.98 7.20
C ASN A 34 -3.20 6.84 6.43
N VAL A 35 -3.90 6.19 5.50
CA VAL A 35 -3.31 5.14 4.65
C VAL A 35 -2.17 5.67 3.78
N SER A 36 -2.24 6.94 3.37
CA SER A 36 -1.18 7.62 2.61
C SER A 36 0.19 7.50 3.29
N TYR A 37 0.26 7.60 4.63
CA TYR A 37 1.50 7.45 5.39
C TYR A 37 2.08 6.03 5.34
N VAL A 38 1.26 5.00 5.47
CA VAL A 38 1.74 3.59 5.39
C VAL A 38 2.21 3.24 3.98
N LEU A 39 1.57 3.81 2.97
CA LEU A 39 2.02 3.69 1.59
C LEU A 39 3.37 4.37 1.39
N LEU A 40 3.53 5.61 1.87
CA LEU A 40 4.77 6.38 1.74
C LEU A 40 5.94 5.78 2.55
N ASP A 41 5.68 4.94 3.54
CA ASP A 41 6.72 4.28 4.34
C ASP A 41 7.33 3.03 3.64
N GLY A 42 7.14 2.81 2.34
CA GLY A 42 7.81 1.70 1.62
C GLY A 42 6.88 0.71 0.94
N HIS A 43 5.56 0.92 0.98
CA HIS A 43 4.59 0.18 0.17
C HIS A 43 4.16 0.92 -1.09
N GLY A 44 4.56 2.18 -1.27
CA GLY A 44 3.99 3.09 -2.26
C GLY A 44 4.05 2.51 -3.66
N GLN A 45 5.20 1.96 -4.03
CA GLN A 45 5.35 1.33 -5.33
C GLN A 45 4.48 0.06 -5.47
N ASN A 46 4.45 -0.84 -4.47
CA ASN A 46 3.57 -2.01 -4.52
C ASN A 46 2.10 -1.59 -4.71
N PHE A 47 1.69 -0.51 -4.05
CA PHE A 47 0.34 0.03 -4.20
C PHE A 47 0.11 0.72 -5.54
N GLU A 48 1.08 1.43 -6.11
CA GLU A 48 0.99 1.99 -7.46
C GLU A 48 0.74 0.90 -8.50
N ASP A 49 1.47 -0.21 -8.43
CA ASP A 49 1.24 -1.35 -9.32
C ASP A 49 -0.13 -1.99 -9.06
N TYR A 50 -0.50 -2.12 -7.79
CA TYR A 50 -1.80 -2.65 -7.39
C TYR A 50 -2.95 -1.81 -7.96
N LEU A 51 -2.86 -0.48 -7.82
CA LEU A 51 -3.82 0.48 -8.36
C LEU A 51 -3.82 0.49 -9.89
N ALA A 52 -2.65 0.44 -10.53
CA ALA A 52 -2.53 0.35 -11.98
C ALA A 52 -3.23 -0.90 -12.51
N ALA A 53 -2.96 -2.06 -11.91
CA ALA A 53 -3.60 -3.30 -12.31
C ALA A 53 -5.12 -3.27 -12.08
N PHE A 54 -5.57 -2.70 -10.96
CA PHE A 54 -7.00 -2.52 -10.66
C PHE A 54 -7.69 -1.63 -11.71
N THR A 55 -7.11 -0.47 -12.02
CA THR A 55 -7.65 0.52 -12.98
C THR A 55 -7.53 0.07 -14.44
N GLY A 56 -6.99 -1.12 -14.70
CA GLY A 56 -6.83 -1.66 -16.05
C GLY A 56 -5.64 -1.08 -16.81
N ILE A 57 -4.76 -0.34 -16.13
CA ILE A 57 -3.46 0.06 -16.69
C ILE A 57 -2.61 -1.21 -16.87
N SER A 58 -2.04 -1.36 -18.06
CA SER A 58 -1.27 -2.54 -18.43
C SER A 58 0.03 -2.61 -17.64
N LEU A 59 0.10 -3.56 -16.70
CA LEU A 59 1.35 -4.05 -16.13
C LEU A 59 1.88 -5.21 -16.97
N PRO A 60 3.20 -5.51 -16.90
CA PRO A 60 3.74 -6.76 -17.42
C PRO A 60 2.91 -7.95 -16.91
N SER A 61 2.46 -8.80 -17.83
CA SER A 61 1.79 -10.05 -17.48
C SER A 61 2.83 -11.09 -17.12
N LEU A 62 2.74 -11.65 -15.91
CA LEU A 62 3.61 -12.75 -15.46
C LEU A 62 3.04 -14.12 -15.83
N GLY A 63 1.81 -14.18 -16.35
CA GLY A 63 1.17 -15.40 -16.83
C GLY A 63 -0.18 -15.69 -16.18
N SER A 64 -0.70 -16.86 -16.50
CA SER A 64 -1.91 -17.43 -15.90
C SER A 64 -1.59 -18.82 -15.38
N PHE A 65 -1.98 -19.06 -14.15
CA PHE A 65 -1.72 -20.29 -13.40
C PHE A 65 -3.05 -20.91 -12.99
N SER A 66 -3.09 -22.23 -12.92
CA SER A 66 -4.29 -22.99 -12.53
C SER A 66 -4.46 -23.05 -11.02
N SER A 67 -3.35 -23.01 -10.27
CA SER A 67 -3.34 -23.04 -8.80
C SER A 67 -2.20 -22.24 -8.19
N ARG A 68 -2.25 -22.05 -6.87
CA ARG A 68 -1.19 -21.37 -6.10
C ARG A 68 0.11 -22.17 -6.12
N GLU A 69 0.03 -23.49 -6.04
CA GLU A 69 1.18 -24.39 -6.07
C GLU A 69 1.93 -24.30 -7.41
N GLU A 70 1.21 -24.16 -8.51
CA GLU A 70 1.79 -23.96 -9.85
C GLU A 70 2.55 -22.63 -9.93
N PHE A 71 1.94 -21.55 -9.41
CA PHE A 71 2.61 -20.26 -9.32
C PHE A 71 3.87 -20.32 -8.44
N ASP A 72 3.79 -20.94 -7.27
CA ASP A 72 4.93 -21.05 -6.36
C ASP A 72 6.05 -21.91 -6.98
N ALA A 73 5.71 -22.92 -7.78
CA ALA A 73 6.68 -23.71 -8.55
C ALA A 73 7.35 -22.86 -9.63
N TRP A 74 6.58 -22.06 -10.38
CA TRP A 74 7.12 -21.10 -11.36
C TRP A 74 8.02 -20.05 -10.70
N LEU A 75 7.65 -19.53 -9.54
CA LEU A 75 8.45 -18.55 -8.82
C LEU A 75 9.82 -19.12 -8.44
N LYS A 76 9.89 -20.41 -8.07
CA LYS A 76 11.14 -21.12 -7.75
C LYS A 76 12.05 -21.38 -8.95
N THR A 77 11.55 -21.31 -10.18
CA THR A 77 12.41 -21.48 -11.37
C THR A 77 13.24 -20.24 -11.68
N HIS A 78 13.03 -19.13 -10.97
CA HIS A 78 13.73 -17.88 -11.19
C HIS A 78 14.83 -17.70 -10.14
N SER A 79 16.08 -17.59 -10.60
CA SER A 79 17.26 -17.34 -9.74
C SER A 79 17.27 -15.92 -9.17
N GLU A 80 16.56 -15.01 -9.81
CA GLU A 80 16.31 -13.64 -9.35
C GLU A 80 14.81 -13.44 -9.18
N PRO A 81 14.36 -12.71 -8.15
CA PRO A 81 12.95 -12.37 -7.99
C PRO A 81 12.41 -11.70 -9.28
N PRO A 82 11.28 -12.17 -9.83
CA PRO A 82 10.76 -11.66 -11.09
C PRO A 82 10.37 -10.17 -10.98
N PRO A 83 10.24 -9.43 -12.09
CA PRO A 83 9.67 -8.08 -12.00
C PRO A 83 8.26 -8.14 -11.40
N SER A 84 7.83 -7.06 -10.74
CA SER A 84 6.43 -6.93 -10.37
C SER A 84 5.55 -6.89 -11.62
N GLY A 85 4.35 -7.45 -11.50
CA GLY A 85 3.46 -7.59 -12.63
C GLY A 85 2.11 -8.13 -12.24
N SER A 86 1.23 -8.21 -13.22
CA SER A 86 -0.10 -8.80 -13.04
C SER A 86 -0.08 -10.28 -13.41
N LEU A 87 -0.86 -11.08 -12.71
CA LEU A 87 -1.05 -12.48 -13.03
C LEU A 87 -2.47 -12.91 -12.73
N ARG A 88 -2.81 -14.11 -13.20
CA ARG A 88 -4.07 -14.77 -12.86
C ARG A 88 -3.79 -16.11 -12.22
N ILE A 89 -4.51 -16.42 -11.15
CA ILE A 89 -4.55 -17.77 -10.58
C ILE A 89 -6.02 -18.19 -10.63
N ALA A 90 -6.30 -19.26 -11.38
CA ALA A 90 -7.66 -19.65 -11.75
C ALA A 90 -8.48 -18.48 -12.33
N ARG A 91 -9.51 -18.01 -11.61
CA ARG A 91 -10.38 -16.90 -12.04
C ARG A 91 -10.03 -15.56 -11.40
N GLU A 92 -9.10 -15.55 -10.47
CA GLU A 92 -8.73 -14.39 -9.68
C GLU A 92 -7.55 -13.65 -10.31
N ARG A 93 -7.51 -12.34 -10.07
CA ARG A 93 -6.46 -11.45 -10.57
C ARG A 93 -5.57 -11.07 -9.40
N TYR A 94 -4.27 -11.07 -9.61
CA TYR A 94 -3.29 -10.71 -8.60
C TYR A 94 -2.27 -9.74 -9.17
N THR A 95 -1.63 -8.99 -8.29
CA THR A 95 -0.31 -8.41 -8.56
C THR A 95 0.75 -9.10 -7.72
N LEU A 96 1.95 -9.21 -8.29
CA LEU A 96 3.13 -9.62 -7.54
C LEU A 96 3.83 -8.38 -7.00
N GLY A 97 3.75 -8.20 -5.69
CA GLY A 97 4.51 -7.21 -4.92
C GLY A 97 5.67 -7.83 -4.18
N TYR A 98 6.34 -7.02 -3.36
CA TYR A 98 7.49 -7.44 -2.55
C TYR A 98 7.39 -6.94 -1.12
N SER A 99 7.69 -7.81 -0.16
CA SER A 99 7.85 -7.44 1.25
C SER A 99 8.87 -6.32 1.36
N ARG A 100 8.50 -5.25 2.07
CA ARG A 100 9.39 -4.11 2.28
C ARG A 100 10.64 -4.46 3.09
N ALA A 101 10.52 -5.37 4.07
CA ALA A 101 11.62 -5.69 4.98
C ALA A 101 12.57 -6.73 4.37
N SER A 102 11.99 -7.80 3.83
CA SER A 102 12.74 -8.98 3.39
C SER A 102 12.94 -9.06 1.88
N GLY A 103 12.19 -8.29 1.08
CA GLY A 103 12.18 -8.44 -0.37
C GLY A 103 11.52 -9.73 -0.86
N GLU A 104 10.84 -10.48 0.02
CA GLU A 104 10.14 -11.70 -0.35
C GLU A 104 8.91 -11.40 -1.21
N PRO A 105 8.59 -12.23 -2.22
CA PRO A 105 7.42 -12.03 -3.07
C PRO A 105 6.10 -12.08 -2.29
N LEU A 106 5.21 -11.13 -2.56
CA LEU A 106 3.87 -11.03 -1.99
C LEU A 106 2.83 -11.11 -3.11
N LEU A 107 1.92 -12.07 -3.02
CA LEU A 107 0.76 -12.12 -3.91
C LEU A 107 -0.37 -11.26 -3.33
N LEU A 108 -0.75 -10.23 -4.07
CA LEU A 108 -1.78 -9.28 -3.68
C LEU A 108 -3.03 -9.53 -4.53
N LEU A 109 -4.11 -10.01 -3.91
CA LEU A 109 -5.37 -10.24 -4.60
C LEU A 109 -5.98 -8.91 -5.03
N LEU A 110 -6.36 -8.78 -6.30
CA LEU A 110 -7.11 -7.62 -6.80
C LEU A 110 -8.61 -7.86 -6.60
N PRO A 111 -9.33 -6.96 -5.89
CA PRO A 111 -10.77 -7.06 -5.77
C PRO A 111 -11.43 -6.77 -7.11
N ARG A 112 -12.66 -7.25 -7.29
CA ARG A 112 -13.50 -6.75 -8.39
C ARG A 112 -14.03 -5.38 -8.04
N ILE A 113 -14.40 -4.62 -9.06
CA ILE A 113 -15.02 -3.32 -8.82
C ILE A 113 -16.30 -3.51 -8.01
N GLU A 114 -17.11 -4.54 -8.28
CA GLU A 114 -18.32 -4.83 -7.50
C GLU A 114 -18.04 -5.09 -6.00
N ASP A 115 -16.88 -5.69 -5.68
CA ASP A 115 -16.47 -6.00 -4.31
C ASP A 115 -16.05 -4.74 -3.52
N LEU A 116 -15.61 -3.70 -4.23
CA LEU A 116 -15.32 -2.40 -3.62
C LEU A 116 -16.58 -1.61 -3.27
N TRP A 117 -17.72 -1.93 -3.90
CA TRP A 117 -18.99 -1.23 -3.70
C TRP A 117 -19.84 -1.86 -2.58
N ARG A 118 -19.34 -2.95 -1.97
CA ARG A 118 -19.90 -3.60 -0.77
C ARG A 118 -18.83 -4.36 0.03
N PRO A 119 -18.08 -3.69 0.92
CA PRO A 119 -17.12 -4.35 1.77
C PRO A 119 -17.80 -4.82 3.07
N GLY A 120 -18.67 -5.83 3.01
CA GLY A 120 -19.15 -6.42 4.26
C GLY A 120 -20.36 -7.33 4.15
N GLY A 121 -20.15 -8.62 4.39
CA GLY A 121 -21.15 -9.48 5.03
C GLY A 121 -20.42 -10.52 5.89
N GLU A 122 -20.99 -11.08 6.94
CA GLU A 122 -22.06 -10.59 7.83
C GLU A 122 -21.47 -9.99 9.13
N GLU A 123 -20.14 -9.93 9.23
CA GLU A 123 -19.41 -9.68 10.49
C GLU A 123 -18.24 -8.72 10.28
N GLY A 124 -18.46 -7.62 9.55
CA GLY A 124 -17.38 -6.71 9.23
C GLY A 124 -16.56 -6.24 10.45
N ARG A 125 -15.33 -5.75 10.30
CA ARG A 125 -15.08 -4.76 9.26
C ARG A 125 -16.19 -3.68 9.26
N GLU A 126 -16.90 -3.45 10.37
CA GLU A 126 -18.23 -2.86 10.34
C GLU A 126 -18.23 -1.33 10.34
N ARG A 127 -17.39 -0.67 11.13
CA ARG A 127 -17.51 0.81 11.27
C ARG A 127 -16.83 1.58 10.13
N LEU A 128 -15.55 1.30 9.83
CA LEU A 128 -14.82 1.96 8.74
C LEU A 128 -15.41 1.64 7.37
N TRP A 129 -15.80 0.40 7.11
CA TRP A 129 -16.36 0.03 5.82
C TRP A 129 -17.83 0.46 5.66
N ARG A 130 -18.65 0.44 6.73
CA ARG A 130 -19.96 1.14 6.69
C ARG A 130 -19.79 2.65 6.48
N ALA A 131 -18.79 3.27 7.11
CA ALA A 131 -18.51 4.68 6.90
C ALA A 131 -18.11 4.97 5.44
N LEU A 132 -17.34 4.07 4.80
CA LEU A 132 -17.03 4.17 3.37
C LEU A 132 -18.28 3.96 2.49
N ASP A 133 -19.19 3.04 2.85
CA ASP A 133 -20.45 2.83 2.13
C ASP A 133 -21.38 4.05 2.24
N GLU A 134 -21.53 4.63 3.43
CA GLU A 134 -22.33 5.84 3.64
C GLU A 134 -21.69 7.07 3.00
N ALA A 135 -20.36 7.19 3.07
CA ALA A 135 -19.60 8.20 2.34
C ALA A 135 -19.84 8.09 0.83
N HIS A 136 -19.88 6.89 0.28
CA HIS A 136 -20.16 6.67 -1.14
C HIS A 136 -21.56 7.18 -1.49
N SER A 137 -22.56 6.87 -0.65
CA SER A 137 -23.93 7.38 -0.85
C SER A 137 -24.00 8.91 -0.75
N ALA A 138 -23.23 9.53 0.15
CA ALA A 138 -23.22 10.97 0.32
C ALA A 138 -22.50 11.71 -0.82
N LEU A 139 -21.46 11.09 -1.39
CA LEU A 139 -20.63 11.67 -2.45
C LEU A 139 -21.09 11.27 -3.86
N SER A 140 -22.21 10.54 -3.99
CA SER A 140 -22.63 9.93 -5.26
C SER A 140 -22.86 10.92 -6.41
N SER A 141 -23.05 12.21 -6.11
CA SER A 141 -23.20 13.29 -7.09
C SER A 141 -21.88 13.87 -7.61
N SER A 142 -20.73 13.47 -7.07
CA SER A 142 -19.40 13.98 -7.40
C SER A 142 -18.48 12.85 -7.87
N PRO A 143 -18.28 12.68 -9.20
CA PRO A 143 -17.42 11.63 -9.75
C PRO A 143 -15.99 11.69 -9.21
N ASP A 144 -15.46 12.89 -9.01
CA ASP A 144 -14.10 13.09 -8.51
C ASP A 144 -13.93 12.64 -7.06
N ASP A 145 -14.94 12.91 -6.22
CA ASP A 145 -14.91 12.51 -4.83
C ASP A 145 -15.16 11.00 -4.68
N LEU A 146 -15.99 10.41 -5.55
CA LEU A 146 -16.14 8.95 -5.62
C LEU A 146 -14.84 8.25 -6.02
N GLU A 147 -14.06 8.81 -6.93
CA GLU A 147 -12.76 8.23 -7.33
C GLU A 147 -11.77 8.28 -6.15
N GLY A 148 -11.73 9.39 -5.40
CA GLY A 148 -10.92 9.50 -4.19
C GLY A 148 -11.33 8.49 -3.11
N LEU A 149 -12.64 8.31 -2.91
CA LEU A 149 -13.18 7.34 -1.95
C LEU A 149 -12.86 5.89 -2.34
N HIS A 150 -12.99 5.53 -3.63
CA HIS A 150 -12.61 4.21 -4.13
C HIS A 150 -11.11 3.95 -3.98
N SER A 151 -10.27 4.97 -4.20
CA SER A 151 -8.82 4.89 -3.99
C SER A 151 -8.48 4.62 -2.52
N ALA A 152 -9.21 5.24 -1.58
CA ALA A 152 -9.09 4.97 -0.15
C ALA A 152 -9.49 3.53 0.22
N ALA A 153 -10.61 3.04 -0.32
CA ALA A 153 -11.07 1.67 -0.14
C ALA A 153 -10.06 0.66 -0.70
N LEU A 154 -9.50 0.92 -1.87
CA LEU A 154 -8.43 0.12 -2.48
C LEU A 154 -7.17 0.11 -1.63
N ALA A 155 -6.80 1.23 -1.03
CA ALA A 155 -5.61 1.35 -0.21
C ALA A 155 -5.75 0.55 1.11
N LEU A 156 -6.93 0.57 1.72
CA LEU A 156 -7.26 -0.27 2.88
C LEU A 156 -7.31 -1.76 2.51
N HIS A 157 -7.84 -2.10 1.34
CA HIS A 157 -7.82 -3.47 0.82
C HIS A 157 -6.38 -3.93 0.62
N PHE A 158 -5.54 -3.11 -0.01
CA PHE A 158 -4.12 -3.36 -0.19
C PHE A 158 -3.40 -3.59 1.15
N ILE A 159 -3.63 -2.76 2.17
CA ILE A 159 -3.03 -2.96 3.52
C ILE A 159 -3.36 -4.34 4.07
N ARG A 160 -4.60 -4.80 3.86
CA ARG A 160 -5.06 -6.12 4.31
C ARG A 160 -4.35 -7.23 3.53
N GLU A 161 -4.31 -7.14 2.21
CA GLU A 161 -3.67 -8.16 1.35
C GLU A 161 -2.14 -8.19 1.51
N ALA A 162 -1.51 -7.05 1.77
CA ALA A 162 -0.08 -6.95 2.05
C ALA A 162 0.30 -7.45 3.46
N GLY A 163 -0.68 -7.81 4.30
CA GLY A 163 -0.45 -8.24 5.68
C GLY A 163 -0.11 -7.12 6.66
N CYS A 164 -0.22 -5.85 6.24
CA CYS A 164 0.21 -4.67 6.99
C CYS A 164 -0.83 -4.17 8.01
N THR A 165 -1.90 -4.93 8.27
CA THR A 165 -3.00 -4.50 9.15
C THR A 165 -2.53 -4.18 10.57
N ARG A 166 -1.57 -4.96 11.09
CA ARG A 166 -1.01 -4.75 12.44
C ARG A 166 -0.15 -3.49 12.51
N ASP A 167 0.65 -3.23 11.49
CA ASP A 167 1.50 -2.04 11.43
C ASP A 167 0.67 -0.79 11.25
N PHE A 168 -0.38 -0.86 10.42
CA PHE A 168 -1.36 0.21 10.28
C PHE A 168 -2.12 0.47 11.59
N ALA A 169 -2.57 -0.57 12.30
CA ALA A 169 -3.20 -0.40 13.61
C ALA A 169 -2.24 0.22 14.65
N ARG A 170 -0.97 -0.18 14.64
CA ARG A 170 0.07 0.42 15.50
C ARG A 170 0.30 1.89 15.15
N PHE A 171 0.37 2.23 13.87
CA PHE A 171 0.50 3.61 13.40
C PHE A 171 -0.67 4.47 13.90
N LEU A 172 -1.91 4.00 13.75
CA LEU A 172 -3.08 4.74 14.23
C LEU A 172 -3.06 4.98 15.75
N ALA A 173 -2.55 4.01 16.52
CA ALA A 173 -2.42 4.14 17.97
C ALA A 173 -1.33 5.13 18.41
N HIS A 174 -0.40 5.47 17.52
CA HIS A 174 0.75 6.33 17.78
C HIS A 174 0.91 7.35 16.64
N LEU A 175 -0.21 7.95 16.20
CA LEU A 175 -0.26 8.81 15.02
C LEU A 175 0.74 9.97 15.07
N ASP A 176 0.99 10.48 16.28
CA ASP A 176 1.90 11.59 16.55
C ASP A 176 3.36 11.15 16.76
N GLU A 177 3.63 9.83 16.74
CA GLU A 177 4.97 9.30 16.90
C GLU A 177 5.68 9.11 15.55
N PRO A 178 7.04 9.19 15.53
CA PRO A 178 7.81 8.87 14.34
C PRO A 178 7.49 7.47 13.84
N LEU A 179 7.46 7.32 12.51
CA LEU A 179 7.27 6.02 11.87
C LEU A 179 8.30 5.00 12.39
N PRO A 180 7.87 3.76 12.65
CA PRO A 180 8.79 2.73 13.11
C PRO A 180 9.87 2.48 12.05
N LEU A 181 11.09 2.27 12.53
CA LEU A 181 12.19 1.82 11.67
C LEU A 181 11.80 0.49 11.02
N LEU A 182 11.97 0.40 9.71
CA LEU A 182 11.74 -0.81 8.96
C LEU A 182 12.73 -1.91 9.36
N CYS A 183 14.01 -1.55 9.42
CA CYS A 183 15.09 -2.45 9.80
C CYS A 183 16.30 -1.66 10.32
N SER A 184 17.17 -2.37 11.03
CA SER A 184 18.40 -1.82 11.61
C SER A 184 19.60 -2.64 11.15
N PHE A 185 20.68 -1.96 10.80
CA PHE A 185 21.95 -2.52 10.35
C PHE A 185 23.10 -1.99 11.22
N ALA A 186 24.10 -2.82 11.47
CA ALA A 186 25.26 -2.40 12.25
C ALA A 186 26.17 -1.48 11.45
N THR A 187 26.28 -1.71 10.14
CA THR A 187 27.14 -0.91 9.25
C THR A 187 26.43 -0.47 7.98
N ARG A 188 27.00 0.55 7.32
CA ARG A 188 26.50 1.05 6.05
C ARG A 188 26.66 0.03 4.93
N GLU A 189 27.72 -0.76 4.95
CA GLU A 189 27.98 -1.81 3.97
C GLU A 189 26.91 -2.90 4.03
N GLU A 190 26.45 -3.27 5.23
CA GLU A 190 25.34 -4.21 5.41
C GLU A 190 24.04 -3.67 4.83
N ALA A 191 23.71 -2.41 5.15
CA ALA A 191 22.51 -1.75 4.65
C ALA A 191 22.53 -1.61 3.12
N GLU A 192 23.67 -1.22 2.53
CA GLU A 192 23.82 -1.13 1.08
C GLU A 192 23.77 -2.51 0.40
N SER A 193 24.32 -3.55 1.03
CA SER A 193 24.24 -4.92 0.54
C SER A 193 22.80 -5.44 0.54
N TRP A 194 22.04 -5.18 1.61
CA TRP A 194 20.61 -5.44 1.67
C TRP A 194 19.87 -4.70 0.55
N LEU A 195 20.10 -3.39 0.42
CA LEU A 195 19.43 -2.55 -0.57
C LEU A 195 19.73 -2.99 -2.02
N ARG A 196 20.97 -3.42 -2.30
CA ARG A 196 21.37 -3.92 -3.63
C ARG A 196 20.72 -5.26 -3.96
N LYS A 197 20.45 -6.11 -2.97
CA LYS A 197 19.80 -7.42 -3.16
C LYS A 197 18.29 -7.33 -3.19
N HIS A 198 17.71 -6.25 -2.69
CA HIS A 198 16.27 -6.10 -2.61
C HIS A 198 15.67 -5.98 -4.03
N PRO A 199 14.71 -6.85 -4.44
CA PRO A 199 14.10 -6.80 -5.78
C PRO A 199 13.48 -5.46 -6.11
N ARG A 200 12.86 -4.86 -5.09
CA ARG A 200 12.13 -3.62 -5.18
C ARG A 200 12.28 -2.81 -3.90
N PRO A 201 13.36 -2.03 -3.76
CA PRO A 201 13.65 -1.31 -2.54
C PRO A 201 12.43 -0.55 -1.98
N PRO A 202 12.20 -0.60 -0.66
CA PRO A 202 11.05 0.01 -0.02
C PRO A 202 11.20 1.54 0.04
N HIS A 203 10.93 2.22 -1.06
CA HIS A 203 11.11 3.67 -1.18
C HIS A 203 10.34 4.43 -0.09
N GLY A 204 11.02 5.35 0.60
CA GLY A 204 10.46 6.17 1.67
C GLY A 204 10.55 5.53 3.06
N ALA A 205 10.90 4.24 3.15
CA ALA A 205 11.09 3.56 4.43
C ALA A 205 12.28 4.12 5.21
N SER A 206 12.09 4.29 6.52
CA SER A 206 13.17 4.64 7.44
C SER A 206 13.93 3.38 7.90
N VAL A 207 15.26 3.42 7.88
CA VAL A 207 16.15 2.35 8.33
C VAL A 207 17.20 2.94 9.28
N GLN A 208 17.69 2.14 10.21
CA GLN A 208 18.79 2.54 11.09
C GLN A 208 20.08 1.88 10.64
N VAL A 209 21.18 2.64 10.61
CA VAL A 209 22.49 2.20 10.12
C VAL A 209 23.55 2.76 11.04
N GLY A 210 24.27 1.91 11.78
CA GLY A 210 25.35 2.36 12.66
C GLY A 210 24.92 3.39 13.71
N GLY A 211 23.64 3.35 14.13
CA GLY A 211 23.05 4.32 15.06
C GLY A 211 22.41 5.55 14.40
N GLU A 212 22.63 5.78 13.10
CA GLU A 212 22.01 6.87 12.34
C GLU A 212 20.71 6.41 11.67
N MET A 213 19.72 7.31 11.55
CA MET A 213 18.48 7.03 10.84
C MET A 213 18.58 7.57 9.40
N LEU A 214 18.39 6.68 8.43
CA LEU A 214 18.44 6.97 7.00
C LEU A 214 17.10 6.59 6.34
N THR A 215 16.81 7.17 5.18
CA THR A 215 15.64 6.82 4.38
C THR A 215 16.05 6.15 3.07
N VAL A 216 15.29 5.15 2.65
CA VAL A 216 15.50 4.44 1.39
C VAL A 216 15.00 5.27 0.21
N GLY A 217 15.93 5.73 -0.62
CA GLY A 217 15.65 6.32 -1.91
C GLY A 217 15.64 5.26 -3.01
N TYR A 218 14.60 5.21 -3.84
CA TYR A 218 14.57 4.35 -5.01
C TYR A 218 13.87 4.99 -6.20
N GLN A 219 14.64 5.25 -7.26
CA GLN A 219 14.12 5.72 -8.54
C GLN A 219 14.03 4.54 -9.49
N ARG A 220 12.80 4.08 -9.71
CA ARG A 220 12.50 2.87 -10.47
C ARG A 220 12.97 2.93 -11.92
N GLU A 221 12.79 4.05 -12.62
CA GLU A 221 13.13 4.12 -14.05
C GLU A 221 14.64 4.05 -14.32
N ARG A 222 15.45 4.40 -13.32
CA ARG A 222 16.91 4.39 -13.40
C ARG A 222 17.54 3.26 -12.59
N ASP A 223 16.71 2.44 -11.95
CA ASP A 223 17.10 1.46 -10.94
C ASP A 223 18.09 2.02 -9.89
N GLN A 224 17.93 3.29 -9.54
CA GLN A 224 18.87 3.98 -8.66
C GLN A 224 18.45 3.81 -7.21
N ARG A 225 19.31 3.18 -6.40
CA ARG A 225 19.07 2.84 -5.00
C ARG A 225 20.00 3.64 -4.10
N LEU A 226 19.46 4.33 -3.11
CA LEU A 226 20.19 5.27 -2.27
C LEU A 226 19.75 5.13 -0.81
N LEU A 227 20.70 5.35 0.10
CA LEU A 227 20.41 5.65 1.50
C LEU A 227 20.64 7.15 1.69
N VAL A 228 19.57 7.87 2.03
CA VAL A 228 19.57 9.32 2.12
C VAL A 228 19.39 9.71 3.58
N CYS A 229 20.23 10.59 4.10
CA CYS A 229 19.92 11.33 5.32
C CYS A 229 18.86 12.37 4.94
N PHE A 230 17.62 12.24 5.42
CA PHE A 230 16.77 13.41 5.48
C PHE A 230 17.31 14.30 6.61
N PRO A 231 17.60 15.59 6.35
CA PRO A 231 17.90 16.50 7.44
C PRO A 231 16.70 16.51 8.37
N LYS A 232 16.93 16.23 9.65
CA LYS A 232 15.93 16.55 10.67
C LYS A 232 15.77 18.07 10.59
N ASN A 233 14.53 18.55 10.51
CA ASN A 233 14.28 19.95 10.81
C ASN A 233 14.78 20.14 12.25
N GLU A 234 15.92 20.80 12.41
CA GLU A 234 16.36 21.28 13.71
C GLU A 234 15.31 22.32 14.14
N GLU A 235 14.74 22.10 15.34
CA GLU A 235 13.78 23.02 15.97
C GLU A 235 14.36 24.42 16.16
#